data_AF-A0A7V0ZI97-F1
#
_entry.id   AF-A0A7V0ZI97-F1
#
_cell.length_a   1.000
_cell.length_b   1.000
_cell.length_c   1.000
_cell.angle_alpha   90.00
_cell.angle_beta   90.00
_cell.angle_gamma   90.00
#
_symmetry.space_group_name_H-M   'P 1'
#
loop_
_entity.id
_entity.type
_entity.pdbx_description
1 polymer ?
#
loop_
_entity_poly.entity_id
_entity_poly.type
_entity_poly.pdbx_seq_one_letter_code
_entity_poly.pdbx_strand_id
1 'polypeptide(L)'
;MTNVSPFKGWRYNNELIKDFSNVIVPPYDVITTDEQNQYYEKSPFNYIRINLNRLPKDERYYDAAGSLTEWKKNGVLTEEPKNAIYILSQSFMQNGRMIARVGCICALELTELGQAVLPHEQTIEKHIDDR
;
A
#
# COMPACT_ATOMS: atom_id res chain seq x y z
N MET A 1 -22.38 -7.00 -11.29
CA MET A 1 -21.51 -7.62 -10.27
C MET A 1 -20.24 -8.02 -11.00
N THR A 2 -19.07 -7.64 -10.49
CA THR A 2 -17.78 -7.89 -11.16
C THR A 2 -17.17 -9.20 -10.66
N ASN A 3 -16.38 -9.85 -11.52
CA ASN A 3 -15.66 -11.06 -11.18
C ASN A 3 -14.39 -10.72 -10.40
N VAL A 4 -14.14 -11.49 -9.32
CA VAL A 4 -12.94 -11.36 -8.51
C VAL A 4 -12.06 -12.60 -8.67
N SER A 5 -10.75 -12.42 -8.63
CA SER A 5 -9.79 -13.52 -8.69
C SER A 5 -8.65 -13.36 -7.67
N PRO A 6 -8.10 -14.48 -7.17
CA PRO A 6 -6.95 -14.44 -6.30
C PRO A 6 -5.66 -14.13 -7.08
N PHE A 7 -4.68 -13.52 -6.44
CA PHE A 7 -3.38 -13.20 -7.04
C PHE A 7 -2.23 -13.44 -6.06
N LYS A 8 -1.01 -13.54 -6.60
CA LYS A 8 0.22 -13.58 -5.79
C LYS A 8 0.64 -12.17 -5.39
N GLY A 9 0.42 -11.85 -4.13
CA GLY A 9 0.78 -10.58 -3.53
C GLY A 9 2.18 -10.65 -2.93
N TRP A 10 2.72 -9.48 -2.64
CA TRP A 10 3.98 -9.32 -1.92
C TRP A 10 3.70 -8.84 -0.51
N ARG A 11 4.36 -9.45 0.48
CA ARG A 11 4.24 -9.05 1.89
C ARG A 11 5.61 -8.93 2.52
N TYR A 12 5.71 -8.16 3.59
CA TYR A 12 6.88 -8.19 4.44
C TYR A 12 7.10 -9.59 5.02
N ASN A 13 8.36 -10.00 5.09
CA ASN A 13 8.75 -11.27 5.66
C ASN A 13 8.70 -11.20 7.19
N ASN A 14 7.79 -11.96 7.81
CA ASN A 14 7.59 -12.01 9.27
C ASN A 14 8.80 -12.58 10.04
N GLU A 15 9.71 -13.27 9.36
CA GLU A 15 10.96 -13.73 9.97
C GLU A 15 11.93 -12.58 10.21
N LEU A 16 12.00 -11.64 9.26
CA LEU A 16 12.87 -10.45 9.29
C LEU A 16 12.21 -9.25 9.97
N ILE A 17 10.93 -9.03 9.72
CA ILE A 17 10.14 -7.92 10.24
C ILE A 17 9.19 -8.44 11.32
N LYS A 18 9.55 -8.23 12.58
CA LYS A 18 8.73 -8.67 13.74
C LYS A 18 7.61 -7.69 14.09
N ASP A 19 7.84 -6.41 13.83
CA ASP A 19 6.89 -5.34 14.12
C ASP A 19 6.63 -4.51 12.87
N PHE A 20 5.43 -4.68 12.32
CA PHE A 20 5.02 -3.98 11.10
C PHE A 20 4.85 -2.47 11.31
N SER A 21 4.61 -2.00 12.54
CA SER A 21 4.44 -0.57 12.82
C SER A 21 5.70 0.25 12.49
N ASN A 22 6.86 -0.41 12.38
CA ASN A 22 8.12 0.19 11.99
C ASN A 22 8.31 0.27 10.47
N VAL A 23 7.50 -0.44 9.68
CA VAL A 23 7.68 -0.51 8.22
C VAL A 23 6.51 -0.02 7.38
N ILE A 24 5.32 0.14 7.97
CA ILE A 24 4.16 0.68 7.27
C ILE A 24 4.02 2.19 7.44
N VAL A 25 3.34 2.84 6.49
CA VAL A 25 3.04 4.28 6.47
C VAL A 25 1.60 4.52 6.05
N PRO A 26 0.99 5.66 6.41
CA PRO A 26 -0.29 6.07 5.84
C PRO A 26 -0.13 6.45 4.36
N PRO A 27 -1.24 6.77 3.66
CA PRO A 27 -1.18 7.34 2.31
C PRO A 27 -0.28 8.59 2.22
N TYR A 28 0.39 8.77 1.08
CA TYR A 28 1.43 9.79 0.91
C TYR A 28 0.90 11.23 1.06
N ASP A 29 -0.37 11.44 0.74
CA ASP A 29 -1.05 12.73 0.70
C ASP A 29 -1.40 13.28 2.09
N VAL A 30 -1.28 12.45 3.13
CA VAL A 30 -1.49 12.85 4.53
C VAL A 30 -0.19 12.93 5.34
N ILE A 31 0.96 12.63 4.73
CA ILE A 31 2.27 12.62 5.40
C ILE A 31 2.91 14.01 5.34
N THR A 32 3.23 14.57 6.50
CA THR A 32 4.04 15.80 6.61
C THR A 32 5.53 15.52 6.38
N THR A 33 6.33 16.56 6.08
CA THR A 33 7.79 16.42 5.90
C THR A 33 8.48 15.90 7.17
N ASP A 34 8.02 16.31 8.35
CA ASP A 34 8.58 15.83 9.62
C ASP A 34 8.26 14.35 9.84
N GLU A 35 7.02 13.93 9.59
CA GLU A 35 6.63 12.52 9.66
C GLU A 35 7.38 11.67 8.63
N GLN A 36 7.58 12.17 7.40
CA GLN A 36 8.40 11.49 6.41
C GLN A 36 9.79 11.18 6.97
N ASN A 37 10.47 12.16 7.57
CA ASN A 37 11.78 11.95 8.17
C ASN A 37 11.74 10.92 9.32
N GLN A 38 10.73 10.99 10.19
CA GLN A 38 10.54 10.00 11.26
C GLN A 38 10.35 8.59 10.71
N TYR A 39 9.59 8.39 9.63
CA TYR A 39 9.44 7.08 9.00
C TYR A 39 10.76 6.56 8.41
N TYR A 40 11.59 7.45 7.84
CA TYR A 40 12.91 7.09 7.33
C TYR A 40 13.84 6.59 8.46
N GLU A 41 13.69 7.14 9.67
CA GLU A 41 14.48 6.76 10.86
C GLU A 41 14.00 5.47 11.53
N LYS A 42 12.69 5.16 11.45
CA LYS A 42 12.12 3.94 12.07
C LYS A 42 12.74 2.65 11.55
N SER A 43 13.00 2.55 10.25
CA SER A 43 13.56 1.33 9.66
C SER A 43 14.17 1.59 8.29
N PRO A 44 15.27 0.88 7.92
CA PRO A 44 15.76 0.86 6.54
C PRO A 44 14.74 0.24 5.57
N PHE A 45 13.79 -0.56 6.06
CA PHE A 45 12.76 -1.22 5.26
C PHE A 45 11.40 -0.52 5.31
N ASN A 46 11.35 0.69 5.86
CA ASN A 46 10.11 1.45 5.94
C ASN A 46 9.60 1.85 4.55
N TYR A 47 8.32 1.56 4.31
CA TYR A 47 7.66 1.75 3.02
C TYR A 47 7.62 3.21 2.55
N ILE A 48 7.94 4.19 3.42
CA ILE A 48 8.15 5.60 3.02
C ILE A 48 9.11 5.74 1.83
N ARG A 49 10.11 4.86 1.72
CA ARG A 49 11.09 4.86 0.63
C ARG A 49 10.49 4.53 -0.73
N ILE A 50 9.31 3.91 -0.73
CA ILE A 50 8.55 3.57 -1.93
C ILE A 50 7.36 4.53 -2.09
N ASN A 51 6.63 4.77 -1.01
CA ASN A 51 5.37 5.52 -0.99
C ASN A 51 5.56 7.03 -1.16
N LEU A 52 6.56 7.62 -0.51
CA LEU A 52 6.85 9.05 -0.59
C LEU A 52 8.35 9.27 -0.40
N ASN A 53 9.12 8.96 -1.45
CA ASN A 53 10.57 9.07 -1.40
C ASN A 53 11.01 10.55 -1.37
N ARG A 54 12.00 10.88 -0.52
CA ARG A 54 12.46 12.26 -0.27
C ARG A 54 13.40 12.82 -1.35
N LEU A 55 13.87 12.01 -2.31
CA LEU A 55 14.68 12.51 -3.42
C LEU A 55 13.88 13.46 -4.33
N PRO A 56 14.57 14.41 -5.00
CA PRO A 56 13.91 15.38 -5.87
C PRO A 56 13.48 14.75 -7.20
N LYS A 57 12.36 15.23 -7.76
CA LYS A 57 11.89 14.91 -9.13
C LYS A 57 11.93 13.41 -9.44
N ASP A 58 12.40 13.03 -10.62
CA ASP A 58 12.36 11.65 -11.12
C ASP A 58 13.29 10.69 -10.38
N GLU A 59 14.35 11.20 -9.73
CA GLU A 59 15.29 10.38 -8.95
C GLU A 59 14.57 9.57 -7.86
N ARG A 60 13.48 10.12 -7.33
CA ARG A 60 12.64 9.46 -6.32
C ARG A 60 12.04 8.15 -6.82
N TYR A 61 11.65 8.08 -8.09
CA TYR A 61 11.05 6.89 -8.67
C TYR A 61 12.10 5.82 -8.96
N TYR A 62 13.27 6.23 -9.46
CA TYR A 62 14.38 5.29 -9.69
C TYR A 62 14.90 4.69 -8.38
N ASP A 63 15.06 5.49 -7.33
CA ASP A 63 15.51 5.02 -6.02
C ASP A 63 14.45 4.13 -5.34
N ALA A 64 13.17 4.48 -5.45
CA ALA A 64 12.08 3.63 -4.99
C ALA A 64 12.07 2.27 -5.71
N ALA A 65 12.19 2.27 -7.04
CA ALA A 65 12.26 1.04 -7.83
C ALA A 65 13.48 0.17 -7.46
N GLY A 66 14.64 0.80 -7.25
CA GLY A 66 15.86 0.15 -6.77
C GLY A 66 15.66 -0.50 -5.39
N SER A 67 15.12 0.27 -4.43
CA SER A 67 14.81 -0.21 -3.08
C SER A 67 13.85 -1.41 -3.12
N LEU A 68 12.76 -1.31 -3.90
CA LEU A 68 11.79 -2.39 -4.03
C LEU A 68 12.43 -3.66 -4.62
N THR A 69 13.29 -3.50 -5.62
CA THR A 69 14.00 -4.61 -6.27
C THR A 69 14.92 -5.31 -5.27
N GLU A 70 15.69 -4.54 -4.51
CA GLU A 70 16.61 -5.08 -3.51
C GLU A 70 15.86 -5.77 -2.36
N TRP A 71 14.72 -5.24 -1.93
CA TRP A 71 13.90 -5.85 -0.89
C TRP A 71 13.30 -7.19 -1.33
N LYS A 72 12.87 -7.30 -2.59
CA LYS A 72 12.41 -8.58 -3.15
C LYS A 72 13.57 -9.59 -3.23
N LYS A 73 14.73 -9.16 -3.73
CA LYS A 73 15.92 -10.00 -3.87
C LYS A 73 16.44 -10.54 -2.54
N ASN A 74 16.44 -9.70 -1.50
CA ASN A 74 16.96 -10.05 -0.18
C ASN A 74 15.90 -10.65 0.76
N GLY A 75 14.70 -10.93 0.25
CA GLY A 75 13.64 -11.58 1.02
C GLY A 75 13.02 -10.71 2.12
N VAL A 76 13.22 -9.39 2.09
CA VAL A 76 12.50 -8.43 2.94
C VAL A 76 11.02 -8.42 2.57
N LEU A 77 10.75 -8.44 1.26
CA LEU A 77 9.43 -8.71 0.71
C LEU A 77 9.44 -10.11 0.09
N THR A 78 8.44 -10.91 0.42
CA THR A 78 8.25 -12.25 -0.13
C THR A 78 6.93 -12.31 -0.89
N GLU A 79 6.94 -12.98 -2.03
CA GLU A 79 5.73 -13.25 -2.82
C GLU A 79 4.99 -14.45 -2.23
N GLU A 80 3.65 -14.41 -2.24
CA GLU A 80 2.85 -15.56 -1.84
C GLU A 80 3.14 -16.79 -2.73
N PRO A 81 3.27 -17.99 -2.16
CA PRO A 81 3.57 -19.20 -2.93
C PRO A 81 2.40 -19.61 -3.84
N LYS A 82 1.18 -19.15 -3.56
CA LYS A 82 -0.06 -19.46 -4.27
C LYS A 82 -0.92 -18.21 -4.40
N ASN A 83 -1.79 -18.18 -5.41
CA ASN A 83 -2.79 -17.13 -5.53
C ASN A 83 -3.67 -17.10 -4.27
N ALA A 84 -3.89 -15.90 -3.72
CA ALA A 84 -4.72 -15.70 -2.53
C ALA A 84 -5.67 -14.51 -2.69
N ILE A 85 -6.77 -14.55 -1.95
CA ILE A 85 -7.57 -13.37 -1.60
C ILE A 85 -7.17 -12.98 -0.18
N TYR A 86 -6.80 -11.71 0.02
CA TYR A 86 -6.33 -11.24 1.32
C TYR A 86 -7.51 -10.67 2.10
N ILE A 87 -7.81 -11.23 3.26
CA ILE A 87 -8.84 -10.70 4.14
C ILE A 87 -8.25 -9.59 4.99
N LEU A 88 -8.87 -8.40 4.94
CA LEU A 88 -8.53 -7.27 5.78
C LEU A 88 -9.62 -7.10 6.82
N SER A 89 -9.30 -7.39 8.08
CA SER A 89 -10.17 -7.13 9.21
C SER A 89 -9.63 -5.96 10.02
N GLN A 90 -10.47 -4.98 10.30
CA GLN A 90 -10.10 -3.77 11.02
C GLN A 90 -11.16 -3.47 12.08
N SER A 91 -10.71 -3.04 13.26
CA SER A 91 -11.57 -2.55 14.33
C SER A 91 -11.04 -1.22 14.85
N PHE A 92 -11.92 -0.23 15.03
CA PHE A 92 -11.55 1.10 15.49
C PHE A 92 -12.71 1.78 16.22
N MET A 93 -12.40 2.80 17.02
CA MET A 93 -13.40 3.60 17.72
C MET A 93 -13.88 4.75 16.84
N GLN A 94 -15.20 4.93 16.73
CA GLN A 94 -15.82 6.07 16.08
C GLN A 94 -17.00 6.56 16.92
N ASN A 95 -16.99 7.83 17.34
CA ASN A 95 -18.03 8.43 18.18
C ASN A 95 -18.38 7.59 19.43
N GLY A 96 -17.36 7.07 20.12
CA GLY A 96 -17.53 6.25 21.32
C GLY A 96 -18.02 4.82 21.07
N ARG A 97 -18.18 4.39 19.80
CA ARG A 97 -18.60 3.04 19.44
C ARG A 97 -17.46 2.28 18.77
N MET A 98 -17.35 0.99 19.09
CA MET A 98 -16.46 0.07 18.38
C MET A 98 -17.08 -0.25 17.03
N ILE A 99 -16.36 0.05 15.95
CA ILE A 99 -16.71 -0.32 14.58
C ILE A 99 -15.76 -1.43 14.14
N ALA A 100 -16.32 -2.51 13.58
CA ALA A 100 -15.55 -3.57 12.94
C ALA A 100 -15.93 -3.64 11.46
N ARG A 101 -14.92 -3.76 10.59
CA ARG A 101 -15.12 -3.95 9.15
C ARG A 101 -14.22 -5.08 8.65
N VAL A 102 -14.77 -5.88 7.75
CA VAL A 102 -14.05 -6.90 7.02
C VAL A 102 -14.17 -6.59 5.54
N GLY A 103 -13.04 -6.48 4.87
CA GLY A 103 -12.93 -6.35 3.43
C GLY A 103 -11.96 -7.39 2.88
N CYS A 104 -11.74 -7.34 1.58
CA CYS A 104 -10.72 -8.15 0.94
C CYS A 104 -9.94 -7.37 -0.11
N ILE A 105 -8.73 -7.83 -0.38
CA ILE A 105 -7.90 -7.40 -1.49
C ILE A 105 -7.85 -8.58 -2.47
N CYS A 106 -8.31 -8.34 -3.69
CA CYS A 106 -8.36 -9.30 -4.78
C CYS A 106 -8.21 -8.57 -6.12
N ALA A 107 -7.89 -9.32 -7.17
CA ALA A 107 -7.94 -8.78 -8.52
C ALA A 107 -9.40 -8.69 -8.96
N LEU A 108 -9.69 -7.67 -9.77
CA LEU A 108 -11.02 -7.34 -10.25
C LEU A 108 -11.04 -7.34 -11.77
N GLU A 109 -12.05 -7.95 -12.39
CA GLU A 109 -12.28 -7.79 -13.82
C GLU A 109 -12.74 -6.36 -14.12
N LEU A 110 -12.01 -5.68 -15.02
CA LEU A 110 -12.38 -4.37 -15.51
C LEU A 110 -13.55 -4.50 -16.50
N THR A 111 -14.51 -3.61 -16.36
CA THR A 111 -15.68 -3.48 -17.24
C THR A 111 -15.74 -2.05 -17.76
N GLU A 112 -16.63 -1.78 -18.72
CA GLU A 112 -16.89 -0.40 -19.13
C GLU A 112 -17.28 0.45 -17.91
N LEU A 113 -16.83 1.70 -17.89
CA LEU A 113 -17.03 2.61 -16.75
C LEU A 113 -18.52 2.72 -16.41
N GLY A 114 -18.87 2.51 -15.14
CA GLY A 114 -20.25 2.60 -14.67
C GLY A 114 -21.07 1.32 -14.87
N GLN A 115 -20.52 0.26 -15.46
CA GLN A 115 -21.24 -1.01 -15.63
C GLN A 115 -21.21 -1.84 -14.34
N ALA A 116 -20.03 -2.31 -13.92
CA ALA A 116 -19.86 -3.09 -12.69
C ALA A 116 -18.98 -2.40 -11.65
N VAL A 117 -18.10 -1.49 -12.09
CA VAL A 117 -17.29 -0.63 -11.23
C VAL A 117 -17.79 0.80 -11.42
N LEU A 118 -18.35 1.36 -10.35
CA LEU A 118 -18.86 2.72 -10.35
C LEU A 118 -17.72 3.72 -10.11
N PRO A 119 -17.75 4.90 -10.75
CA PRO A 119 -16.76 5.94 -10.51
C PRO A 119 -16.83 6.42 -9.06
N HIS A 120 -15.69 6.86 -8.52
CA HIS A 120 -15.67 7.53 -7.22
C HIS A 120 -16.46 8.84 -7.30
N GLU A 121 -17.34 9.09 -6.34
CA GLU A 121 -18.27 10.24 -6.36
C GLU A 121 -17.56 11.58 -6.13
N GLN A 122 -16.25 11.58 -5.82
CA GLN A 122 -15.45 12.76 -5.48
C GLN A 122 -14.00 12.63 -5.98
N THR A 123 -13.78 12.62 -7.29
CA THR A 123 -12.42 12.56 -7.85
C THR A 123 -11.77 13.94 -7.85
N ILE A 124 -10.58 14.08 -7.26
CA ILE A 124 -9.81 15.34 -7.24
C ILE A 124 -8.94 15.40 -8.51
N GLU A 125 -9.05 16.47 -9.30
CA GLU A 125 -8.35 16.63 -10.60
C GLU A 125 -6.84 16.41 -10.52
N LYS A 126 -6.20 16.95 -9.47
CA LYS A 126 -4.74 16.80 -9.23
C LYS A 126 -4.25 15.34 -9.24
N HIS A 127 -5.06 14.37 -8.80
CA HIS A 127 -4.66 12.95 -8.78
C HIS A 127 -4.86 12.24 -10.12
N ILE A 128 -5.59 12.85 -11.06
CA ILE A 128 -5.74 12.33 -12.42
C ILE A 128 -4.48 12.67 -13.24
N ASP A 129 -3.95 13.88 -13.07
CA ASP A 129 -2.79 14.39 -13.83
C ASP A 129 -1.47 13.71 -13.47
N ASP A 130 -1.39 13.02 -12.32
CA ASP A 130 -0.20 12.30 -11.84
C ASP A 130 -0.10 10.85 -12.40
N ARG A 131 -1.01 10.45 -13.30
CA ARG A 131 -1.09 9.09 -13.89
C ARG A 131 -0.38 8.96 -15.23
#